data_AF-A0A2D5I727-F1
#
_entry.id   AF-A0A2D5I727-F1
#
_cell.length_a   1.000
_cell.length_b   1.000
_cell.length_c   1.000
_cell.angle_alpha   90.00
_cell.angle_beta   90.00
_cell.angle_gamma   90.00
#
_symmetry.space_group_name_H-M   'P 1'
#
loop_
_entity.id
_entity.type
_entity.pdbx_description
1 polymer ?
#
loop_
_entity_poly.entity_id
_entity_poly.type
_entity_poly.pdbx_seq_one_letter_code
_entity_poly.pdbx_strand_id
1 'polypeptide(L)' 'MNPQQLNEWRIIPRLLMLAMLVMTYRVVEWFMTLDTPTLEQAGLVSVMTGALTGAFGLFLGSGKKE' A
#
# COMPACT_ATOMS: atom_id res chain seq x y z
N MET A 1 27.64 -8.28 -3.44
CA MET A 1 26.27 -8.81 -3.27
C MET A 1 25.89 -9.48 -4.57
N ASN A 2 25.68 -10.81 -4.56
CA ASN A 2 25.30 -11.54 -5.77
C ASN A 2 23.82 -11.24 -6.13
N PRO A 3 23.43 -11.08 -7.40
CA PRO A 3 22.04 -10.74 -7.78
C PRO A 3 20.97 -11.67 -7.19
N GLN A 4 21.33 -12.94 -6.95
CA GLN A 4 20.45 -13.95 -6.34
C GLN A 4 20.11 -13.65 -4.88
N GLN A 5 21.03 -13.06 -4.10
CA GLN A 5 20.81 -12.73 -2.68
C GLN A 5 19.86 -11.54 -2.51
N LEU A 6 19.86 -10.61 -3.47
CA LEU A 6 18.93 -9.48 -3.50
C LEU A 6 17.47 -9.96 -3.68
N ASN A 7 17.30 -11.04 -4.45
CA ASN A 7 16.00 -11.65 -4.71
C ASN A 7 15.50 -12.46 -3.51
N GLU A 8 16.39 -13.18 -2.81
CA GLU A 8 16.07 -13.94 -1.59
C GLU A 8 15.49 -13.07 -0.47
N TRP A 9 15.96 -11.84 -0.33
CA TRP A 9 15.51 -10.93 0.73
C TRP A 9 14.13 -10.31 0.49
N ARG A 10 13.47 -10.62 -0.64
CA ARG A 10 12.14 -10.08 -0.98
C ARG A 10 12.07 -8.54 -0.80
N ILE A 11 13.15 -7.84 -1.14
CA ILE A 11 13.28 -6.39 -0.95
C ILE A 11 12.26 -5.64 -1.82
N ILE A 12 12.10 -6.07 -3.07
CA ILE A 12 11.16 -5.48 -4.03
C ILE A 12 9.72 -5.46 -3.49
N PRO A 13 9.10 -6.59 -3.08
CA PRO A 13 7.74 -6.56 -2.57
C PRO A 13 7.60 -5.77 -1.26
N ARG A 14 8.64 -5.73 -0.41
CA ARG A 14 8.63 -4.88 0.79
C ARG A 14 8.64 -3.39 0.46
N LEU A 15 9.45 -2.98 -0.52
CA LEU A 15 9.47 -1.59 -0.99
C LEU A 15 8.14 -1.19 -1.63
N LEU A 16 7.52 -2.07 -2.41
CA LEU A 16 6.20 -1.82 -2.99
C LEU A 16 5.11 -1.68 -1.90
N MET A 17 5.16 -2.49 -0.86
CA MET A 17 4.27 -2.35 0.31
C MET A 17 4.48 -1.03 1.04
N LEU A 18 5.72 -0.63 1.25
CA LEU A 18 6.05 0.65 1.88
C LEU A 18 5.55 1.82 1.02
N ALA A 19 5.75 1.76 -0.30
CA ALA A 19 5.26 2.78 -1.22
C ALA A 19 3.72 2.88 -1.20
N MET A 20 3.00 1.75 -1.21
CA MET A 20 1.54 1.70 -1.06
C MET A 20 1.07 2.35 0.24
N LEU A 21 1.76 2.09 1.35
CA LEU A 21 1.42 2.64 2.66
C LEU A 21 1.62 4.17 2.67
N VAL A 22 2.74 4.66 2.14
CA VAL A 22 3.02 6.10 2.03
C VAL A 22 2.01 6.79 1.11
N MET A 23 1.70 6.22 -0.05
CA MET A 23 0.72 6.77 -0.99
C MET A 23 -0.68 6.85 -0.35
N THR A 24 -1.13 5.79 0.31
CA THR A 24 -2.43 5.76 0.99
C THR A 24 -2.49 6.79 2.10
N TYR A 25 -1.43 6.88 2.93
CA TYR A 25 -1.34 7.88 3.98
C TYR A 25 -1.39 9.32 3.43
N ARG A 26 -0.72 9.59 2.31
CA ARG A 26 -0.75 10.90 1.66
C ARG A 26 -2.14 11.26 1.13
N VAL A 27 -2.86 10.30 0.54
CA VAL A 27 -4.24 10.52 0.08
C VAL A 27 -5.18 10.80 1.25
N VAL A 28 -5.05 10.07 2.36
CA VAL A 28 -5.85 10.29 3.57
C VAL A 28 -5.52 11.65 4.19
N GLU A 29 -4.25 11.99 4.34
CA GLU A 29 -3.84 13.29 4.89
C GLU A 29 -4.38 14.44 4.02
N TRP A 30 -4.21 14.35 2.69
CA TRP A 30 -4.77 15.34 1.76
C TRP A 30 -6.28 15.50 1.95
N PHE A 31 -7.03 14.41 2.04
CA PHE A 31 -8.48 14.48 2.23
C PHE A 31 -8.87 15.18 3.53
N MET A 32 -8.11 14.96 4.61
CA MET A 32 -8.34 15.61 5.90
C MET A 32 -8.00 17.11 5.90
N THR A 33 -7.27 17.61 4.89
CA THR A 33 -6.94 19.04 4.74
C THR A 33 -7.99 19.84 3.96
N LEU A 34 -9.02 19.19 3.41
CA LEU A 34 -10.05 19.85 2.61
C LEU A 34 -11.08 20.54 3.50
N ASP A 35 -11.39 21.81 3.23
CA ASP A 35 -12.42 22.57 3.97
C ASP A 35 -13.84 22.02 3.73
N THR A 36 -14.13 21.63 2.49
CA THR A 36 -15.42 21.07 2.07
C THR A 36 -15.21 19.80 1.25
N PRO A 37 -14.95 18.65 1.89
CA PRO A 37 -14.73 17.39 1.19
C PRO A 37 -16.02 16.91 0.49
N THR A 38 -15.88 16.37 -0.73
CA THR A 38 -17.01 15.81 -1.51
C THR A 38 -17.12 14.30 -1.37
N LEU A 39 -18.28 13.75 -1.74
CA LEU A 39 -18.54 12.31 -1.68
C LEU A 39 -17.66 11.53 -2.67
N GLU A 40 -17.36 12.11 -3.84
CA GLU A 40 -16.48 11.52 -4.85
C GLU A 40 -15.04 11.40 -4.34
N GLN A 41 -14.56 12.43 -3.62
CA GLN A 41 -13.25 12.42 -2.98
C GLN A 41 -13.18 11.39 -1.86
N ALA A 42 -14.23 11.26 -1.05
CA ALA A 42 -14.34 10.21 -0.04
C ALA A 42 -14.33 8.81 -0.68
N GLY A 43 -14.96 8.66 -1.84
CA GLY A 43 -14.93 7.44 -2.65
C GLY A 43 -13.50 7.05 -3.06
N LEU A 44 -12.70 8.01 -3.54
CA LEU A 44 -11.29 7.78 -3.87
C LEU A 44 -10.48 7.30 -2.66
N VAL A 45 -10.63 7.96 -1.50
CA VAL A 45 -9.93 7.59 -0.26
C VAL A 45 -10.29 6.18 0.18
N SER A 46 -11.57 5.80 0.05
CA SER A 46 -12.06 4.45 0.35
C SER A 46 -11.41 3.40 -0.55
N VAL A 47 -11.36 3.63 -1.87
CA VAL A 47 -10.72 2.73 -2.83
C VAL A 47 -9.23 2.53 -2.51
N MET A 48 -8.52 3.62 -2.19
CA MET A 48 -7.09 3.55 -1.83
C MET A 48 -6.85 2.75 -0.54
N THR A 49 -7.67 2.96 0.48
CA THR A 49 -7.56 2.24 1.77
C THR A 49 -7.91 0.75 1.61
N GLY A 50 -8.92 0.44 0.77
CA GLY A 50 -9.27 -0.93 0.40
C GLY A 50 -8.16 -1.63 -0.38
N ALA A 51 -7.54 -0.95 -1.35
CA ALA A 51 -6.41 -1.46 -2.12
C ALA A 51 -5.20 -1.77 -1.22
N LEU A 52 -4.90 -0.92 -0.24
CA LEU A 52 -3.85 -1.18 0.75
C LEU A 52 -4.13 -2.46 1.55
N THR A 53 -5.38 -2.66 1.97
CA THR A 53 -5.79 -3.86 2.73
C THR A 53 -5.63 -5.12 1.88
N GLY A 54 -6.05 -5.09 0.61
CA GLY A 54 -5.87 -6.19 -0.33
C GLY A 54 -4.39 -6.52 -0.57
N ALA A 55 -3.57 -5.50 -0.83
CA ALA A 55 -2.13 -5.65 -1.02
C ALA A 55 -1.43 -6.23 0.23
N PHE A 56 -1.83 -5.76 1.42
CA PHE A 56 -1.31 -6.27 2.69
C PHE A 56 -1.72 -7.73 2.93
N GLY A 57 -2.97 -8.10 2.63
CA GLY A 57 -3.44 -9.48 2.72
C GLY A 57 -2.65 -10.42 1.80
N LEU A 58 -2.41 -10.03 0.55
CA LEU A 58 -1.58 -10.79 -0.39
C LEU A 58 -0.12 -10.89 0.08
N PHE A 59 0.42 -9.79 0.62
CA PHE A 59 1.78 -9.77 1.16
C PHE A 59 1.95 -10.73 2.35
N LEU A 60 1.03 -10.71 3.32
CA LEU A 60 1.04 -11.67 4.44
C LEU A 60 0.82 -13.12 3.98
N GLY A 61 -0.09 -13.34 3.03
CA GLY A 61 -0.39 -14.67 2.49
C GLY A 61 0.79 -15.29 1.73
N SER A 62 1.61 -14.45 1.08
CA SER A 62 2.78 -14.89 0.30
C SER A 62 3.94 -15.48 1.14
N GLY A 63 3.81 -15.56 2.46
CA GLY A 63 4.77 -16.21 3.37
C GLY A 63 4.45 -17.67 3.69
N LYS A 64 3.22 -18.13 3.45
CA LYS A 64 2.85 -19.56 3.58
C LYS A 64 3.20 -20.26 2.27
N LYS A 65 4.41 -20.82 2.19
CA LYS A 65 4.63 -22.00 1.36
C LYS A 65 3.96 -23.17 2.07
N GLU A 66 3.03 -23.82 1.37
CA GLU A 66 2.70 -25.23 1.65
C GLU A 66 3.95 -26.09 1.52
#